data_AF-A0A3N7DL32-F1
#
_entry.id   AF-A0A3N7DL32-F1
#
_cell.length_a   1.000
_cell.length_b   1.000
_cell.length_c   1.000
_cell.angle_alpha   90.00
_cell.angle_beta   90.00
_cell.angle_gamma   90.00
#
_symmetry.space_group_name_H-M   'P 1'
#
loop_
_entity.id
_entity.type
_entity.pdbx_description
1 polymer ?
#
loop_
_entity_poly.entity_id
_entity_poly.type
_entity_poly.pdbx_seq_one_letter_code
_entity_poly.pdbx_strand_id
1 'polypeptide(L)'
;MLDRPLPLTPRKALAFVNGFRALMLLVLLFMSMLQGTEGQPLVDGGARFYLWSVVYGGLILCWFALRTGKIAHTLQLSLAIAADILMIVLLMGLNGGVKSGYGMLLLPYLAVAGLLSSGRYALFYASIATASLFGYVGYEHYRHEILFGSSADFFQTGLLSLAGFVTSMVTYQLARVARESEELASRRGGEIANLNRLNELVLQSQRDAVIVLDETGTVRQFNAQAVRYFPGMQRGILLPELAPIVERWRLNSHSPMPVFVERNVRGRQLAGRMVPILAGDLRGVVMFLRDMADMAEEAKRIKLAALGRLTANIAHEIRNPLAAISHAGDLLAEGAEDAATQRLTRIVRDNAKRINGLVEEVLMLGRRDRVKTETIRLSQFLADFLEQFGMAQPEAAGRILTTFHSSSSVYFDRGHLGQILSNLVANAWRHSSRVHGAVHIEISQLESQVLIRVIDDGPGMNEDAQSHLFEPFFTTESSGTGLGLYIARELAEANDARLDYIPPGGVFRLSCHHAYE
;
A
#
# COMPACT_ATOMS: atom_id res chain seq x y z
N MET A 1 3.12 -11.14 -14.41
CA MET A 1 1.89 -11.55 -15.12
C MET A 1 2.14 -12.95 -15.62
N LEU A 2 1.73 -13.96 -14.86
CA LEU A 2 1.78 -15.35 -15.33
C LEU A 2 0.65 -15.54 -16.32
N ASP A 3 0.99 -16.03 -17.52
CA ASP A 3 0.05 -16.30 -18.60
C ASP A 3 -1.11 -17.15 -18.07
N ARG A 4 -2.32 -16.57 -18.10
CA ARG A 4 -3.55 -17.33 -17.87
C ARG A 4 -3.55 -18.48 -18.87
N PRO A 5 -3.83 -19.74 -18.46
CA PRO A 5 -4.24 -20.75 -19.42
C PRO A 5 -5.49 -20.21 -20.10
N LEU A 6 -5.32 -19.73 -21.34
CA LEU A 6 -6.43 -19.23 -22.13
C LEU A 6 -7.37 -20.42 -22.33
N PRO A 7 -8.68 -20.30 -21.99
CA PRO A 7 -9.64 -21.33 -22.35
C PRO A 7 -9.48 -21.62 -23.84
N LEU A 8 -9.42 -22.89 -24.22
CA LEU A 8 -9.22 -23.34 -25.60
C LEU A 8 -10.13 -22.52 -26.52
N THR A 9 -9.55 -21.51 -27.18
CA THR A 9 -10.31 -20.63 -28.06
C THR A 9 -11.06 -21.50 -29.08
N PRO A 10 -12.27 -21.12 -29.53
CA PRO A 10 -13.04 -21.91 -30.48
C PRO A 10 -12.24 -22.37 -31.71
N ARG A 11 -11.25 -21.56 -32.11
CA ARG A 11 -10.28 -21.87 -33.17
C ARG A 11 -9.33 -23.02 -32.83
N LYS A 12 -8.78 -23.06 -31.61
CA LYS A 12 -7.93 -24.16 -31.12
C LYS A 12 -8.73 -25.46 -30.98
N ALA A 13 -9.97 -25.38 -30.51
CA ALA A 13 -10.87 -26.52 -30.46
C ALA A 13 -11.14 -27.10 -31.86
N LEU A 14 -11.46 -26.26 -32.85
CA LEU A 14 -11.69 -26.70 -34.23
C LEU A 14 -10.43 -27.30 -34.89
N ALA A 15 -9.26 -26.72 -34.61
CA ALA A 15 -7.98 -27.26 -35.07
C ALA A 15 -7.70 -28.65 -34.49
N PHE A 16 -7.99 -28.84 -33.19
CA PHE A 16 -7.87 -30.14 -32.53
C PHE A 16 -8.81 -31.18 -33.15
N VAL A 17 -10.09 -30.84 -33.37
CA VAL A 17 -11.05 -31.75 -34.04
C VAL A 17 -10.57 -32.13 -35.44
N ASN A 18 -10.10 -31.16 -36.23
CA ASN A 18 -9.59 -31.43 -37.57
C ASN A 18 -8.33 -32.32 -37.55
N GLY A 19 -7.44 -32.12 -36.57
CA GLY A 19 -6.29 -33.00 -36.35
C GLY A 19 -6.72 -34.43 -36.00
N PHE A 20 -7.72 -34.58 -35.13
CA PHE A 20 -8.30 -35.88 -34.80
C PHE A 20 -8.93 -36.58 -36.01
N ARG A 21 -9.68 -35.85 -36.85
CA ARG A 21 -10.26 -36.39 -38.10
C ARG A 21 -9.19 -36.91 -39.06
N ALA A 22 -8.14 -36.11 -39.27
CA ALA A 22 -7.04 -36.46 -40.16
C ALA A 22 -6.28 -37.69 -39.66
N LEU A 23 -6.03 -37.76 -38.35
CA LEU A 23 -5.41 -38.92 -37.72
C LEU A 23 -6.27 -40.18 -37.90
N MET A 24 -7.58 -40.09 -37.66
CA MET A 24 -8.49 -41.22 -37.83
C MET A 24 -8.52 -41.73 -39.27
N LEU A 25 -8.62 -40.81 -40.24
CA LEU A 25 -8.54 -41.16 -41.66
C LEU A 25 -7.20 -41.82 -42.03
N LEU A 26 -6.09 -41.30 -41.51
CA LEU A 26 -4.75 -41.87 -41.73
C LEU A 26 -4.65 -43.27 -41.13
N VAL A 27 -5.17 -43.49 -39.92
CA VAL A 27 -5.20 -44.82 -39.28
C VAL A 27 -6.03 -45.80 -40.12
N LEU A 28 -7.19 -45.39 -40.62
CA LEU A 28 -8.02 -46.24 -41.48
C LEU A 28 -7.32 -46.59 -42.81
N LEU A 29 -6.66 -45.61 -43.45
CA LEU A 29 -5.88 -45.83 -44.67
C LEU A 29 -4.66 -46.73 -44.42
N PHE A 30 -4.01 -46.60 -43.27
CA PHE A 30 -2.91 -47.45 -42.87
C PHE A 30 -3.39 -48.88 -42.63
N MET A 31 -4.51 -49.06 -41.91
CA MET A 31 -5.12 -50.37 -41.69
C MET A 31 -5.56 -51.04 -43.00
N SER A 32 -6.00 -50.30 -44.02
CA SER A 32 -6.31 -50.88 -45.33
C SER A 32 -5.08 -51.38 -46.11
N MET A 33 -3.87 -50.95 -45.73
CA MET A 33 -2.63 -51.44 -46.32
C MET A 33 -2.05 -52.66 -45.59
N LEU A 34 -2.51 -52.95 -44.37
CA LEU A 34 -2.05 -54.10 -43.59
C LEU A 34 -2.84 -55.36 -43.99
N GLN A 35 -2.11 -56.43 -44.31
CA GLN A 35 -2.68 -57.75 -44.57
C GLN A 35 -2.86 -58.50 -43.24
N GLY A 36 -4.06 -59.06 -43.04
CA GLY A 36 -4.38 -59.95 -41.92
C GLY A 36 -3.75 -61.34 -42.07
N THR A 37 -3.97 -62.19 -41.07
CA THR A 37 -3.41 -63.56 -40.98
C THR A 37 -3.81 -64.48 -42.14
N GLU A 38 -4.88 -64.16 -42.86
CA GLU A 38 -5.36 -64.90 -44.03
C GLU A 38 -5.05 -64.20 -45.38
N GLY A 39 -4.21 -63.15 -45.38
CA GLY A 39 -3.82 -62.41 -46.58
C GLY A 39 -4.85 -61.40 -47.10
N GLN A 40 -6.03 -61.32 -46.48
CA GLN A 40 -7.02 -60.26 -46.74
C GLN A 40 -6.67 -58.97 -45.99
N PRO A 41 -6.91 -57.78 -46.58
CA PRO A 41 -6.69 -56.51 -45.90
C PRO A 41 -7.56 -56.40 -44.64
N LEU A 42 -7.01 -55.79 -43.57
CA LEU A 42 -7.70 -55.63 -42.28
C LEU A 42 -8.98 -54.75 -42.39
N VAL A 43 -9.02 -53.90 -43.41
CA VAL A 43 -10.15 -53.06 -43.83
C VAL A 43 -10.40 -53.35 -45.30
N ASP A 44 -11.32 -54.27 -45.60
CA ASP A 44 -11.65 -54.62 -46.99
C ASP A 44 -12.92 -53.89 -47.46
N GLY A 45 -12.73 -52.80 -48.20
CA GLY A 45 -13.84 -52.00 -48.74
C GLY A 45 -13.73 -51.66 -50.23
N GLY A 46 -12.72 -52.19 -50.92
CA GLY A 46 -12.50 -51.99 -52.36
C GLY A 46 -12.51 -50.50 -52.79
N ALA A 47 -12.86 -50.25 -54.05
CA ALA A 47 -12.91 -48.89 -54.62
C ALA A 47 -13.87 -47.93 -53.88
N ARG A 48 -14.89 -48.47 -53.20
CA ARG A 48 -15.89 -47.68 -52.46
C ARG A 48 -15.31 -47.06 -51.20
N PHE A 49 -14.43 -47.78 -50.49
CA PHE A 49 -13.72 -47.25 -49.32
C PHE A 49 -12.78 -46.11 -49.70
N TYR A 50 -11.96 -46.27 -50.74
CA TYR A 50 -11.06 -45.21 -51.19
C TYR A 50 -11.82 -43.97 -51.68
N LEU A 51 -12.96 -44.14 -52.36
CA LEU A 51 -13.85 -43.04 -52.71
C LEU A 51 -14.37 -42.32 -51.45
N TRP A 52 -14.82 -43.08 -50.45
CA TRP A 52 -15.24 -42.53 -49.15
C TRP A 52 -14.10 -41.76 -48.47
N SER A 53 -12.87 -42.28 -48.47
CA SER A 53 -11.68 -41.63 -47.90
C SER A 53 -11.36 -40.30 -48.59
N VAL A 54 -11.49 -40.23 -49.92
CA VAL A 54 -11.31 -39.00 -50.69
C VAL A 54 -12.39 -37.98 -50.35
N VAL A 55 -13.66 -38.41 -50.28
CA VAL A 55 -14.79 -37.54 -49.91
C VAL A 55 -14.63 -37.02 -48.48
N TYR A 56 -14.27 -37.89 -47.53
CA TYR A 56 -14.06 -37.52 -46.13
C TYR A 56 -12.83 -36.60 -45.97
N GLY A 57 -11.74 -36.86 -46.70
CA GLY A 57 -10.59 -35.97 -46.79
C GLY A 57 -10.96 -34.57 -47.32
N GLY A 58 -11.79 -34.51 -48.36
CA GLY A 58 -12.34 -33.25 -48.88
C GLY A 58 -13.19 -32.51 -47.85
N LEU A 59 -14.02 -33.22 -47.09
CA LEU A 59 -14.82 -32.66 -45.99
C LEU A 59 -13.92 -32.07 -44.90
N ILE A 60 -12.84 -32.77 -44.51
CA ILE A 60 -11.86 -32.27 -43.52
C ILE A 60 -11.19 -30.98 -44.02
N LEU A 61 -10.76 -30.94 -45.28
CA LEU A 61 -10.17 -29.75 -45.90
C LEU A 61 -11.16 -28.59 -45.96
N CYS A 62 -12.42 -28.85 -46.29
CA CYS A 62 -13.49 -27.86 -46.29
C CYS A 62 -13.70 -27.25 -44.89
N TRP A 63 -13.81 -28.09 -43.85
CA TRP A 63 -13.93 -27.61 -42.47
C TRP A 63 -12.69 -26.86 -41.98
N PHE A 64 -11.50 -27.26 -42.44
CA PHE A 64 -10.26 -26.53 -42.16
C PHE A 64 -10.24 -25.17 -42.84
N ALA A 65 -10.67 -25.05 -44.10
CA ALA A 65 -10.75 -23.79 -44.83
C ALA A 65 -11.79 -22.83 -44.20
N LEU A 66 -12.94 -23.38 -43.78
CA LEU A 66 -14.02 -22.61 -43.15
C LEU A 66 -13.73 -22.19 -41.69
N ARG A 67 -12.56 -22.54 -41.12
CA ARG A 67 -12.20 -22.24 -39.72
C ARG A 67 -12.16 -20.74 -39.39
N THR A 68 -12.03 -19.89 -40.40
CA THR A 68 -11.96 -18.41 -40.29
C THR A 68 -13.26 -17.70 -40.69
N GLY A 69 -14.32 -18.45 -41.02
CA GLY A 69 -15.59 -17.91 -41.49
C GLY A 69 -16.39 -17.13 -40.43
N LYS A 70 -17.43 -16.42 -40.89
CA LYS A 70 -18.35 -15.59 -40.05
C LYS A 70 -19.45 -16.41 -39.34
N ILE A 71 -19.49 -17.73 -39.53
CA ILE A 71 -20.52 -18.59 -38.94
C ILE A 71 -20.29 -18.68 -37.43
N ALA A 72 -21.38 -18.67 -36.64
CA ALA A 72 -21.30 -18.90 -35.21
C ALA A 72 -20.56 -20.21 -34.91
N HIS A 73 -19.51 -20.15 -34.10
CA HIS A 73 -18.61 -21.28 -33.84
C HIS A 73 -19.32 -22.54 -33.31
N THR A 74 -20.39 -22.37 -32.55
CA THR A 74 -21.23 -23.47 -32.06
C THR A 74 -21.96 -24.18 -33.19
N LEU A 75 -22.58 -23.42 -34.10
CA LEU A 75 -23.29 -23.98 -35.26
C LEU A 75 -22.33 -24.69 -36.23
N GLN A 76 -21.16 -24.11 -36.47
CA GLN A 76 -20.12 -24.72 -37.30
C GLN A 76 -19.66 -26.06 -36.73
N LEU A 77 -19.38 -26.12 -35.42
CA LEU A 77 -18.97 -27.34 -34.75
C LEU A 77 -20.08 -28.41 -34.80
N SER A 78 -21.34 -28.04 -34.55
CA SER A 78 -22.47 -28.97 -34.58
C SER A 78 -22.72 -29.55 -35.98
N LEU A 79 -22.70 -28.72 -37.03
CA LEU A 79 -22.83 -29.19 -38.41
C LEU A 79 -21.69 -30.14 -38.80
N ALA A 80 -20.47 -29.81 -38.38
CA ALA A 80 -19.31 -30.62 -38.68
C ALA A 80 -19.35 -31.99 -37.97
N ILE A 81 -19.83 -32.03 -36.72
CA ILE A 81 -20.04 -33.28 -35.96
C ILE A 81 -21.15 -34.13 -36.57
N ALA A 82 -22.27 -33.51 -36.98
CA ALA A 82 -23.36 -34.21 -37.65
C ALA A 82 -22.92 -34.83 -38.99
N ALA A 83 -22.12 -34.09 -39.77
CA ALA A 83 -21.56 -34.59 -41.03
C ALA A 83 -20.63 -35.80 -40.80
N ASP A 84 -19.79 -35.77 -39.77
CA ASP A 84 -18.88 -36.87 -39.46
C ASP A 84 -19.64 -38.12 -38.96
N ILE A 85 -20.69 -37.93 -38.14
CA ILE A 85 -21.59 -39.03 -37.75
C ILE A 85 -22.18 -39.69 -39.00
N LEU A 86 -22.71 -38.91 -39.95
CA LEU A 86 -23.28 -39.43 -41.18
C LEU A 86 -22.22 -40.15 -42.03
N MET A 87 -21.01 -39.62 -42.11
CA MET A 87 -19.90 -40.24 -42.85
C MET A 87 -19.47 -41.58 -42.23
N ILE A 88 -19.44 -41.69 -40.90
CA ILE A 88 -19.13 -42.96 -40.22
C ILE A 88 -20.26 -43.98 -40.42
N VAL A 89 -21.53 -43.55 -40.37
CA VAL A 89 -22.68 -44.43 -40.68
C VAL A 89 -22.65 -44.89 -42.14
N LEU A 90 -22.26 -44.02 -43.08
CA LEU A 90 -22.06 -44.37 -44.48
C LEU A 90 -20.91 -45.39 -44.65
N LEU A 91 -19.79 -45.19 -43.96
CA LEU A 91 -18.67 -46.14 -43.97
C LEU A 91 -19.10 -47.51 -43.45
N MET A 92 -19.85 -47.53 -42.34
CA MET A 92 -20.44 -48.75 -41.79
C MET A 92 -21.33 -49.45 -42.82
N GLY A 93 -22.16 -48.70 -43.55
CA GLY A 93 -23.01 -49.29 -44.58
C GLY A 93 -22.26 -49.87 -45.78
N LEU A 94 -21.18 -49.21 -46.20
CA LEU A 94 -20.34 -49.69 -47.30
C LEU A 94 -19.62 -51.01 -46.99
N ASN A 95 -19.42 -51.34 -45.71
CA ASN A 95 -18.63 -52.49 -45.25
C ASN A 95 -19.48 -53.61 -44.61
N GLY A 96 -20.75 -53.73 -44.99
CA GLY A 96 -21.60 -54.83 -44.51
C GLY A 96 -22.45 -54.50 -43.27
N GLY A 97 -22.69 -53.22 -43.00
CA GLY A 97 -23.61 -52.76 -41.96
C GLY A 97 -23.02 -52.84 -40.55
N VAL A 98 -23.88 -52.95 -39.53
CA VAL A 98 -23.50 -52.78 -38.11
C VAL A 98 -22.49 -53.84 -37.63
N LYS A 99 -22.56 -55.06 -38.20
CA LYS A 99 -21.65 -56.18 -37.91
C LYS A 99 -20.19 -55.93 -38.30
N SER A 100 -19.95 -54.96 -39.17
CA SER A 100 -18.61 -54.58 -39.64
C SER A 100 -17.71 -53.97 -38.57
N GLY A 101 -18.27 -53.55 -37.43
CA GLY A 101 -17.53 -52.90 -36.35
C GLY A 101 -17.21 -51.41 -36.60
N TYR A 102 -17.33 -50.88 -37.83
CA TYR A 102 -17.07 -49.46 -38.11
C TYR A 102 -17.99 -48.51 -37.34
N GLY A 103 -19.18 -48.96 -36.93
CA GLY A 103 -20.07 -48.20 -36.04
C GLY A 103 -19.41 -47.85 -34.69
N MET A 104 -18.47 -48.66 -34.19
CA MET A 104 -17.75 -48.39 -32.94
C MET A 104 -16.90 -47.10 -33.02
N LEU A 105 -16.51 -46.66 -34.21
CA LEU A 105 -15.78 -45.39 -34.41
C LEU A 105 -16.60 -44.16 -34.01
N LEU A 106 -17.93 -44.29 -33.90
CA LEU A 106 -18.78 -43.24 -33.35
C LEU A 106 -18.46 -42.94 -31.88
N LEU A 107 -18.01 -43.91 -31.08
CA LEU A 107 -17.75 -43.73 -29.65
C LEU A 107 -16.62 -42.74 -29.35
N PRO A 108 -15.37 -42.93 -29.84
CA PRO A 108 -14.32 -41.94 -29.61
C PRO A 108 -14.65 -40.59 -30.25
N TYR A 109 -15.42 -40.58 -31.35
CA TYR A 109 -15.86 -39.36 -31.99
C TYR A 109 -16.87 -38.57 -31.12
N LEU A 110 -17.88 -39.25 -30.57
CA LEU A 110 -18.83 -38.68 -29.62
C LEU A 110 -18.16 -38.23 -28.31
N ALA A 111 -17.12 -38.94 -27.86
CA ALA A 111 -16.31 -38.51 -26.72
C ALA A 111 -15.63 -37.16 -27.00
N VAL A 112 -14.92 -37.03 -28.13
CA VAL A 112 -14.25 -35.77 -28.53
C VAL A 112 -15.28 -34.64 -28.70
N ALA A 113 -16.42 -34.92 -29.33
CA ALA A 113 -17.53 -33.97 -29.45
C ALA A 113 -18.09 -33.54 -28.08
N GLY A 114 -18.19 -34.45 -27.12
CA GLY A 114 -18.63 -34.20 -25.75
C GLY A 114 -17.66 -33.34 -24.93
N LEU A 115 -16.34 -33.55 -25.09
CA LEU A 115 -15.31 -32.72 -24.42
C LEU A 115 -15.33 -31.28 -24.91
N LEU A 116 -15.49 -31.10 -26.22
CA LEU A 116 -15.26 -29.83 -26.90
C LEU A 116 -16.53 -28.98 -27.05
N SER A 117 -17.70 -29.61 -27.17
CA SER A 117 -18.94 -28.86 -27.09
C SER A 117 -19.12 -28.34 -25.67
N SER A 118 -19.86 -27.25 -25.50
CA SER A 118 -20.14 -26.61 -24.19
C SER A 118 -21.03 -27.48 -23.27
N GLY A 119 -20.91 -28.81 -23.36
CA GLY A 119 -21.62 -29.83 -22.61
C GLY A 119 -23.09 -30.02 -22.99
N ARG A 120 -23.78 -28.90 -23.29
CA ARG A 120 -25.20 -28.86 -23.68
C ARG A 120 -25.54 -29.67 -24.92
N TYR A 121 -24.57 -29.92 -25.81
CA TYR A 121 -24.80 -30.61 -27.08
C TYR A 121 -24.29 -32.05 -27.12
N ALA A 122 -23.64 -32.54 -26.05
CA ALA A 122 -23.08 -33.90 -26.03
C ALA A 122 -24.15 -34.98 -26.24
N LEU A 123 -25.26 -34.90 -25.49
CA LEU A 123 -26.41 -35.80 -25.64
C LEU A 123 -27.15 -35.61 -26.97
N PHE A 124 -27.12 -34.40 -27.53
CA PHE A 124 -27.71 -34.11 -28.83
C PHE A 124 -26.95 -34.78 -29.98
N TYR A 125 -25.62 -34.89 -29.89
CA TYR A 125 -24.86 -35.65 -30.89
C TYR A 125 -25.09 -37.15 -30.78
N ALA A 126 -25.24 -37.68 -29.55
CA ALA A 126 -25.62 -39.07 -29.35
C ALA A 126 -27.00 -39.38 -29.94
N SER A 127 -27.97 -38.45 -29.87
CA SER A 127 -29.28 -38.65 -30.49
C SER A 127 -29.22 -38.58 -32.02
N ILE A 128 -28.40 -37.70 -32.61
CA ILE A 128 -28.16 -37.69 -34.08
C ILE A 128 -27.52 -39.01 -34.53
N ALA A 129 -26.52 -39.51 -33.79
CA ALA A 129 -25.88 -40.79 -34.08
C ALA A 129 -26.88 -41.95 -33.99
N THR A 130 -27.69 -41.98 -32.93
CA THR A 130 -28.76 -42.97 -32.75
C THR A 130 -29.75 -42.92 -33.90
N ALA A 131 -30.27 -41.74 -34.24
CA ALA A 131 -31.22 -41.57 -35.33
C ALA A 131 -30.62 -41.98 -36.69
N SER A 132 -29.35 -41.67 -36.94
CA SER A 132 -28.65 -42.04 -38.17
C SER A 132 -28.44 -43.56 -38.27
N LEU A 133 -28.07 -44.21 -37.16
CA LEU A 133 -27.89 -45.66 -37.10
C LEU A 133 -29.22 -46.41 -37.32
N PHE A 134 -30.28 -46.03 -36.59
CA PHE A 134 -31.60 -46.64 -36.76
C PHE A 134 -32.21 -46.32 -38.13
N GLY A 135 -31.98 -45.12 -38.66
CA GLY A 135 -32.39 -44.74 -40.01
C GLY A 135 -31.72 -45.61 -41.07
N TYR A 136 -30.42 -45.88 -40.93
CA TYR A 136 -29.69 -46.79 -41.81
C TYR A 136 -30.24 -48.23 -41.75
N VAL A 137 -30.37 -48.80 -40.55
CA VAL A 137 -30.87 -50.19 -40.38
C VAL A 137 -32.32 -50.32 -40.85
N GLY A 138 -33.16 -49.32 -40.60
CA GLY A 138 -34.55 -49.29 -41.07
C GLY A 138 -34.64 -49.20 -42.60
N TYR A 139 -33.79 -48.38 -43.24
CA TYR A 139 -33.71 -48.29 -44.70
C TYR A 139 -33.26 -49.60 -45.35
N GLU A 140 -32.23 -50.24 -44.80
CA GLU A 140 -31.75 -51.54 -45.29
C GLU A 140 -32.81 -52.64 -45.13
N HIS A 141 -33.53 -52.64 -44.00
CA HIS A 141 -34.65 -53.56 -43.76
C HIS A 141 -35.78 -53.38 -44.78
N TYR A 142 -36.14 -52.13 -45.09
CA TYR A 142 -37.16 -51.83 -46.10
C TYR A 142 -36.73 -52.25 -47.51
N ARG A 143 -35.47 -51.98 -47.89
CA ARG A 143 -34.97 -52.23 -49.25
C ARG A 143 -34.89 -53.71 -49.61
N HIS A 144 -34.56 -54.58 -48.65
CA HIS A 144 -34.30 -55.99 -48.92
C HIS A 144 -35.51 -56.92 -48.69
N GLU A 145 -36.69 -56.39 -48.35
CA GLU A 145 -37.93 -57.18 -48.12
C GLU A 145 -37.75 -58.39 -47.17
N ILE A 146 -36.74 -58.33 -46.29
CA ILE A 146 -36.44 -59.40 -45.35
C ILE A 146 -37.44 -59.27 -44.21
N LEU A 147 -38.38 -60.23 -44.11
CA LEU A 147 -39.41 -60.28 -43.06
C LEU A 147 -38.86 -60.14 -41.62
N PHE A 148 -37.56 -60.41 -41.43
CA PHE A 148 -36.78 -60.07 -40.26
C PHE A 148 -35.35 -59.71 -40.69
N GLY A 149 -34.99 -58.43 -40.79
CA GLY A 149 -33.58 -58.07 -40.63
C GLY A 149 -33.11 -58.74 -39.34
N SER A 150 -32.01 -59.50 -39.37
CA SER A 150 -31.61 -60.37 -38.24
C SER A 150 -31.78 -59.59 -36.94
N SER A 151 -32.60 -60.05 -36.00
CA SER A 151 -32.87 -59.32 -34.73
C SER A 151 -31.57 -58.88 -34.03
N ALA A 152 -30.45 -59.54 -34.34
CA ALA A 152 -29.10 -59.16 -33.97
C ALA A 152 -28.66 -57.76 -34.44
N ASP A 153 -29.03 -57.28 -35.64
CA ASP A 153 -28.59 -55.98 -36.18
C ASP A 153 -29.28 -54.80 -35.47
N PHE A 154 -30.59 -54.93 -35.20
CA PHE A 154 -31.31 -53.98 -34.35
C PHE A 154 -30.80 -54.01 -32.91
N PHE A 155 -30.49 -55.19 -32.37
CA PHE A 155 -29.92 -55.34 -31.03
C PHE A 155 -28.53 -54.71 -30.92
N GLN A 156 -27.63 -54.98 -31.86
CA GLN A 156 -26.29 -54.38 -31.91
C GLN A 156 -26.36 -52.86 -32.08
N THR A 157 -27.30 -52.36 -32.89
CA THR A 157 -27.55 -50.92 -33.05
C THR A 157 -28.03 -50.28 -31.76
N GLY A 158 -28.94 -50.96 -31.04
CA GLY A 158 -29.40 -50.53 -29.72
C GLY A 158 -28.25 -50.46 -28.71
N LEU A 159 -27.40 -51.49 -28.68
CA LEU A 159 -26.23 -51.53 -27.79
C LEU A 159 -25.20 -50.43 -28.12
N LEU A 160 -24.92 -50.21 -29.40
CA LEU A 160 -24.01 -49.15 -29.85
C LEU A 160 -24.57 -47.76 -29.55
N SER A 161 -25.88 -47.56 -29.73
CA SER A 161 -26.56 -46.30 -29.38
C SER A 161 -26.50 -46.04 -27.87
N LEU A 162 -26.75 -47.07 -27.05
CA LEU A 162 -26.60 -47.00 -25.59
C LEU A 162 -25.16 -46.65 -25.20
N ALA A 163 -24.17 -47.31 -25.80
CA ALA A 163 -22.77 -46.99 -25.59
C ALA A 163 -22.45 -45.54 -25.97
N GLY A 164 -22.99 -45.03 -27.09
CA GLY A 164 -22.82 -43.65 -27.53
C GLY A 164 -23.40 -42.62 -26.53
N PHE A 165 -24.56 -42.91 -25.95
CA PHE A 165 -25.14 -42.09 -24.87
C PHE A 165 -24.30 -42.12 -23.59
N VAL A 166 -23.87 -43.30 -23.16
CA VAL A 166 -23.01 -43.47 -21.98
C VAL A 166 -21.68 -42.73 -22.18
N THR A 167 -21.03 -42.90 -23.33
CA THR A 167 -19.81 -42.17 -23.68
C THR A 167 -20.05 -40.67 -23.62
N SER A 168 -21.08 -40.15 -24.29
CA SER A 168 -21.37 -38.73 -24.30
C SER A 168 -21.66 -38.15 -22.90
N MET A 169 -22.35 -38.92 -22.04
CA MET A 169 -22.66 -38.52 -20.66
C MET A 169 -21.41 -38.48 -19.78
N VAL A 170 -20.58 -39.53 -19.80
CA VAL A 170 -19.34 -39.61 -19.02
C VAL A 170 -18.38 -38.51 -19.45
N THR A 171 -18.21 -38.34 -20.75
CA THR A 171 -17.29 -37.35 -21.29
C THR A 171 -17.75 -35.92 -21.00
N TYR A 172 -19.07 -35.66 -21.01
CA TYR A 172 -19.63 -34.39 -20.53
C TYR A 172 -19.32 -34.14 -19.04
N GLN A 173 -19.51 -35.14 -18.18
CA GLN A 173 -19.22 -34.98 -16.74
C GLN A 173 -17.74 -34.70 -16.49
N LEU A 174 -16.83 -35.41 -17.15
CA LEU A 174 -15.39 -35.16 -17.06
C LEU A 174 -15.03 -33.75 -17.52
N ALA A 175 -15.59 -33.30 -18.64
CA ALA A 175 -15.37 -31.94 -19.14
C ALA A 175 -15.89 -30.88 -18.16
N ARG A 176 -17.03 -31.12 -17.50
CA ARG A 176 -17.59 -30.21 -16.50
C ARG A 176 -16.68 -30.10 -15.27
N VAL A 177 -16.30 -31.23 -14.68
CA VAL A 177 -15.42 -31.27 -13.49
C VAL A 177 -14.06 -30.62 -13.78
N ALA A 178 -13.48 -30.87 -14.95
CA ALA A 178 -12.21 -30.26 -15.34
C ALA A 178 -12.28 -28.73 -15.39
N ARG A 179 -13.35 -28.16 -15.99
CA ARG A 179 -13.55 -26.70 -16.07
C ARG A 179 -13.79 -26.09 -14.70
N GLU A 180 -14.63 -26.72 -13.87
CA GLU A 180 -14.91 -26.26 -12.50
C GLU A 180 -13.64 -26.26 -11.63
N SER A 181 -12.79 -27.29 -11.76
CA SER A 181 -11.51 -27.38 -11.07
C SER A 181 -10.53 -26.28 -11.49
N GLU A 182 -10.44 -25.98 -12.80
CA GLU A 182 -9.59 -24.91 -13.34
C GLU A 182 -10.05 -23.53 -12.85
N GLU A 183 -11.36 -23.26 -12.88
CA GLU A 183 -11.93 -22.01 -12.35
C GLU A 183 -11.67 -21.84 -10.85
N LEU A 184 -11.86 -22.90 -10.06
CA LEU A 184 -11.60 -22.88 -8.62
C LEU A 184 -10.11 -22.66 -8.32
N ALA A 185 -9.22 -23.34 -9.04
CA ALA A 185 -7.78 -23.16 -8.90
C ALA A 185 -7.34 -21.74 -9.24
N SER A 186 -7.92 -21.14 -10.29
CA SER A 186 -7.68 -19.75 -10.67
C SER A 186 -8.13 -18.77 -9.59
N ARG A 187 -9.33 -18.96 -9.02
CA ARG A 187 -9.85 -18.13 -7.92
C ARG A 187 -8.96 -18.23 -6.67
N ARG A 188 -8.63 -19.44 -6.23
CA ARG A 188 -7.73 -19.66 -5.07
C ARG A 188 -6.34 -19.07 -5.30
N GLY A 189 -5.79 -19.20 -6.50
CA GLY A 189 -4.51 -18.57 -6.85
C GLY A 189 -4.56 -17.05 -6.76
N GLY A 190 -5.66 -16.43 -7.23
CA GLY A 190 -5.91 -15.00 -7.11
C GLY A 190 -6.04 -14.52 -5.67
N GLU A 191 -6.78 -15.25 -4.83
CA GLU A 191 -6.95 -14.92 -3.40
C GLU A 191 -5.63 -14.98 -2.63
N ILE A 192 -4.82 -16.03 -2.84
CA ILE A 192 -3.49 -16.16 -2.21
C ILE A 192 -2.57 -15.01 -2.63
N ALA A 193 -2.55 -14.66 -3.93
CA ALA A 193 -1.75 -13.55 -4.43
C ALA A 193 -2.20 -12.20 -3.82
N ASN A 194 -3.51 -12.02 -3.66
CA ASN A 194 -4.06 -10.81 -3.04
C ASN A 194 -3.73 -10.73 -1.54
N LEU A 195 -3.87 -11.83 -0.80
CA LEU A 195 -3.50 -11.91 0.62
C LEU A 195 -2.01 -11.63 0.82
N ASN A 196 -1.13 -12.20 -0.02
CA ASN A 196 0.31 -11.92 0.04
C ASN A 196 0.61 -10.44 -0.23
N ARG A 197 -0.06 -9.83 -1.22
CA ARG A 197 0.10 -8.41 -1.52
C ARG A 197 -0.41 -7.51 -0.39
N LEU A 198 -1.53 -7.85 0.24
CA LEU A 198 -2.03 -7.15 1.41
C LEU A 198 -1.06 -7.25 2.59
N ASN A 199 -0.54 -8.44 2.87
CA ASN A 199 0.47 -8.64 3.91
C ASN A 199 1.74 -7.82 3.65
N GLU A 200 2.22 -7.75 2.40
CA GLU A 200 3.36 -6.91 2.02
C GLU A 200 3.07 -5.41 2.24
N LEU A 201 1.90 -4.92 1.83
CA LEU A 201 1.51 -3.53 2.03
C LEU A 201 1.39 -3.16 3.52
N VAL A 202 0.78 -4.03 4.33
CA VAL A 202 0.67 -3.84 5.78
C VAL A 202 2.07 -3.74 6.39
N LEU A 203 2.97 -4.68 6.08
CA LEU A 203 4.34 -4.66 6.59
C LEU A 203 5.11 -3.40 6.16
N GLN A 204 4.95 -2.95 4.91
CA GLN A 204 5.59 -1.73 4.40
C GLN A 204 5.09 -0.45 5.07
N SER A 205 3.82 -0.41 5.49
CA SER A 205 3.22 0.77 6.13
C SER A 205 3.57 0.92 7.62
N GLN A 206 4.23 -0.06 8.22
CA GLN A 206 4.62 0.00 9.63
C GLN A 206 5.81 0.93 9.87
N ARG A 207 5.75 1.67 10.98
CA ARG A 207 6.82 2.58 11.42
C ARG A 207 8.00 1.85 12.05
N ASP A 208 7.74 0.70 12.66
CA ASP A 208 8.77 -0.15 13.24
C ASP A 208 9.47 -0.93 12.12
N ALA A 209 10.78 -1.13 12.26
CA ALA A 209 11.50 -2.07 11.43
C ALA A 209 11.08 -3.49 11.82
N VAL A 210 10.51 -4.22 10.86
CA VAL A 210 10.10 -5.62 11.04
C VAL A 210 11.03 -6.50 10.22
N ILE A 211 11.65 -7.47 10.90
CA ILE A 211 12.59 -8.41 10.29
C ILE A 211 12.18 -9.81 10.74
N VAL A 212 11.95 -10.71 9.78
CA VAL A 212 11.65 -12.12 10.02
C VAL A 212 12.91 -12.91 9.75
N LEU A 213 13.38 -13.64 10.76
CA LEU A 213 14.56 -14.49 10.70
C LEU A 213 14.14 -15.96 10.84
N ASP A 214 14.86 -16.88 10.20
CA ASP A 214 14.69 -18.31 10.45
C ASP A 214 15.50 -18.79 11.67
N GLU A 215 15.44 -20.09 12.00
CA GLU A 215 16.24 -20.70 13.09
C GLU A 215 17.74 -20.41 12.95
N THR A 216 18.23 -20.37 11.70
CA THR A 216 19.63 -20.08 11.37
C THR A 216 19.97 -18.59 11.42
N GLY A 217 18.99 -17.72 11.72
CA GLY A 217 19.17 -16.28 11.85
C GLY A 217 19.20 -15.55 10.52
N THR A 218 18.98 -16.25 9.39
CA THR A 218 19.01 -15.61 8.08
C THR A 218 17.70 -14.87 7.82
N VAL A 219 17.80 -13.74 7.11
CA VAL A 219 16.66 -12.89 6.84
C VAL A 219 15.72 -13.54 5.83
N ARG A 220 14.47 -13.81 6.21
CA ARG A 220 13.42 -14.32 5.31
C ARG A 220 12.58 -13.22 4.73
N GLN A 221 12.21 -12.24 5.56
CA GLN A 221 11.35 -11.13 5.15
C GLN A 221 11.68 -9.89 5.97
N PHE A 222 11.44 -8.72 5.39
CA PHE A 222 11.65 -7.44 6.03
C PHE A 222 10.80 -6.36 5.39
N ASN A 223 10.55 -5.27 6.13
CA ASN A 223 9.85 -4.10 5.62
C ASN A 223 10.80 -2.96 5.20
N ALA A 224 10.23 -1.88 4.65
CA ALA A 224 10.99 -0.72 4.18
C ALA A 224 11.77 -0.02 5.32
N GLN A 225 11.21 0.02 6.53
CA GLN A 225 11.91 0.62 7.68
C GLN A 225 13.15 -0.16 8.08
N ALA A 226 13.10 -1.49 8.01
CA ALA A 226 14.28 -2.31 8.25
C ALA A 226 15.42 -1.99 7.27
N VAL A 227 15.13 -1.72 6.00
CA VAL A 227 16.14 -1.28 5.01
C VAL A 227 16.72 0.09 5.37
N ARG A 228 15.91 1.01 5.92
CA ARG A 228 16.39 2.33 6.36
C ARG A 228 17.36 2.24 7.54
N TYR A 229 17.11 1.32 8.47
CA TYR A 229 18.01 1.08 9.60
C TYR A 229 19.25 0.27 9.20
N PHE A 230 19.10 -0.67 8.26
CA PHE A 230 20.15 -1.58 7.81
C PHE A 230 20.34 -1.53 6.28
N PRO A 231 21.11 -0.56 5.75
CA PRO A 231 21.39 -0.45 4.33
C PRO A 231 22.29 -1.62 3.88
N GLY A 232 21.71 -2.57 3.14
CA GLY A 232 22.36 -3.84 2.77
C GLY A 232 21.51 -5.08 3.08
N MET A 233 20.33 -4.90 3.66
CA MET A 233 19.41 -6.00 3.97
C MET A 233 18.94 -6.75 2.71
N GLN A 234 19.15 -8.06 2.70
CA GLN A 234 18.78 -8.96 1.61
C GLN A 234 18.24 -10.27 2.18
N ARG A 235 17.35 -10.93 1.42
CA ARG A 235 16.80 -12.23 1.81
C ARG A 235 17.88 -13.31 1.70
N GLY A 236 17.89 -14.26 2.64
CA GLY A 236 18.79 -15.40 2.69
C GLY A 236 20.16 -15.12 3.30
N ILE A 237 20.41 -13.91 3.80
CA ILE A 237 21.69 -13.51 4.38
C ILE A 237 21.49 -13.17 5.86
N LEU A 238 22.41 -13.61 6.72
CA LEU A 238 22.52 -13.11 8.09
C LEU A 238 23.37 -11.84 8.08
N LEU A 239 22.77 -10.72 8.49
CA LEU A 239 23.49 -9.47 8.66
C LEU A 239 24.42 -9.57 9.89
N PRO A 240 25.72 -9.21 9.76
CA PRO A 240 26.66 -9.21 10.88
C PRO A 240 26.16 -8.39 12.07
N GLU A 241 25.44 -7.30 11.82
CA GLU A 241 24.87 -6.42 12.84
C GLU A 241 23.78 -7.12 13.68
N LEU A 242 23.10 -8.13 13.13
CA LEU A 242 22.03 -8.88 13.81
C LEU A 242 22.56 -10.16 14.48
N ALA A 243 23.74 -10.65 14.10
CA ALA A 243 24.31 -11.89 14.61
C ALA A 243 24.39 -11.96 16.15
N PRO A 244 24.85 -10.92 16.88
CA PRO A 244 24.92 -10.95 18.35
C PRO A 244 23.55 -11.00 19.04
N ILE A 245 22.49 -10.53 18.36
CA ILE A 245 21.12 -10.54 18.88
C ILE A 245 20.51 -11.94 18.67
N VAL A 246 20.71 -12.51 17.48
CA VAL A 246 20.27 -13.86 17.14
C VAL A 246 20.93 -14.89 18.04
N GLU A 247 22.23 -14.77 18.31
CA GLU A 247 22.96 -15.68 19.17
C GLU A 247 22.42 -15.66 20.61
N ARG A 248 22.15 -14.47 21.16
CA ARG A 248 21.51 -14.33 22.47
C ARG A 248 20.11 -14.95 22.53
N TRP A 249 19.32 -14.79 21.48
CA TRP A 249 17.99 -15.40 21.39
C TRP A 249 18.07 -16.94 21.39
N ARG A 250 19.03 -17.52 20.66
CA ARG A 250 19.25 -18.98 20.67
C ARG A 250 19.65 -19.50 22.04
N LEU A 251 20.58 -18.81 22.70
CA LEU A 251 21.10 -19.20 24.01
C LEU A 251 20.01 -19.19 25.10
N ASN A 252 19.00 -18.33 24.96
CA ASN A 252 17.87 -18.24 25.91
C ASN A 252 16.65 -19.09 25.50
N SER A 253 16.88 -20.25 24.89
CA SER A 253 15.84 -21.24 24.56
C SER A 253 14.67 -20.65 23.77
N HIS A 254 14.94 -19.69 22.88
CA HIS A 254 13.95 -19.08 21.98
C HIS A 254 12.81 -18.32 22.71
N SER A 255 13.02 -17.93 23.96
CA SER A 255 12.02 -17.17 24.75
C SER A 255 11.82 -15.75 24.21
N PRO A 256 10.62 -15.13 24.38
CA PRO A 256 10.40 -13.74 24.04
C PRO A 256 11.35 -12.85 24.84
N MET A 257 12.14 -12.04 24.16
CA MET A 257 13.02 -11.07 24.80
C MET A 257 12.62 -9.65 24.40
N PRO A 258 12.44 -8.73 25.37
CA PRO A 258 12.64 -7.31 25.12
C PRO A 258 14.15 -7.10 24.97
N VAL A 259 14.66 -7.11 23.74
CA VAL A 259 16.09 -6.85 23.49
C VAL A 259 16.29 -5.38 23.23
N PHE A 260 17.01 -4.74 24.14
CA PHE A 260 17.71 -3.50 23.85
C PHE A 260 18.91 -3.83 22.96
N VAL A 261 18.93 -3.29 21.75
CA VAL A 261 20.15 -3.30 20.92
C VAL A 261 20.98 -2.11 21.37
N GLU A 262 21.60 -2.24 22.53
CA GLU A 262 22.65 -1.33 22.99
C GLU A 262 23.93 -1.62 22.21
N ARG A 263 24.01 -1.13 20.97
CA ARG A 263 25.23 -0.62 20.35
C ARG A 263 24.91 -0.03 18.98
N ASN A 264 25.47 1.16 18.75
CA ASN A 264 25.42 1.96 17.53
C ASN A 264 25.35 1.11 16.25
N VAL A 265 24.14 0.84 15.75
CA VAL A 265 23.97 0.53 14.34
C VAL A 265 24.08 1.87 13.63
N ARG A 266 25.31 2.22 13.23
CA ARG A 266 25.63 3.51 12.57
C ARG A 266 25.17 4.76 13.34
N GLY A 267 25.28 4.76 14.68
CA GLY A 267 24.94 5.93 15.51
C GLY A 267 23.50 5.97 16.05
N ARG A 268 22.69 4.94 15.82
CA ARG A 268 21.30 4.86 16.29
C ARG A 268 21.14 3.93 17.48
N GLN A 269 20.36 4.34 18.47
CA GLN A 269 19.94 3.49 19.59
C GLN A 269 18.58 2.88 19.26
N LEU A 270 18.55 1.55 19.10
CA LEU A 270 17.34 0.83 18.72
C LEU A 270 16.79 0.05 19.93
N ALA A 271 15.50 0.25 20.21
CA ALA A 271 14.74 -0.54 21.16
C ALA A 271 13.80 -1.49 20.42
N GLY A 272 13.65 -2.72 20.91
CA GLY A 272 12.86 -3.71 20.21
C GLY A 272 12.44 -4.92 21.01
N ARG A 273 11.61 -5.74 20.37
CA ARG A 273 11.13 -7.01 20.92
C ARG A 273 11.26 -8.11 19.88
N MET A 274 11.48 -9.32 20.36
CA MET A 274 11.49 -10.53 19.56
C MET A 274 10.30 -11.43 19.90
N VAL A 275 9.62 -11.93 18.88
CA VAL A 275 8.47 -12.82 18.99
C VAL A 275 8.78 -14.11 18.24
N PRO A 276 8.88 -15.27 18.92
CA PRO A 276 9.16 -16.54 18.25
C PRO A 276 7.98 -16.95 17.36
N ILE A 277 8.27 -17.54 16.21
CA ILE A 277 7.29 -18.17 15.33
C ILE A 277 7.36 -19.67 15.58
N LEU A 278 6.25 -20.25 16.05
CA LEU A 278 6.11 -21.69 16.37
C LEU A 278 5.05 -22.37 15.47
N ALA A 279 4.68 -21.76 14.35
CA ALA A 279 3.56 -22.21 13.51
C ALA A 279 4.04 -22.82 12.17
N GLY A 280 3.64 -24.07 11.91
CA GLY A 280 3.96 -24.79 10.68
C GLY A 280 5.43 -25.21 10.58
N ASP A 281 5.96 -25.24 9.35
CA ASP A 281 7.38 -25.57 9.06
C ASP A 281 8.33 -24.38 9.29
N LEU A 282 7.80 -23.19 9.56
CA LEU A 282 8.58 -21.98 9.81
C LEU A 282 8.89 -21.84 11.30
N ARG A 283 10.06 -22.35 11.68
CA ARG A 283 10.66 -22.04 12.98
C ARG A 283 11.60 -20.85 12.82
N GLY A 284 11.43 -19.84 13.66
CA GLY A 284 12.16 -18.58 13.52
C GLY A 284 11.69 -17.51 14.51
N VAL A 285 12.00 -16.26 14.21
CA VAL A 285 11.68 -15.11 15.07
C VAL A 285 11.33 -13.89 14.25
N VAL A 286 10.31 -13.15 14.70
CA VAL A 286 10.02 -11.79 14.22
C VAL A 286 10.64 -10.80 15.19
N MET A 287 11.49 -9.93 14.65
CA MET A 287 12.11 -8.83 15.38
C MET A 287 11.42 -7.52 14.98
N PHE A 288 10.98 -6.78 16.00
CA PHE A 288 10.46 -5.42 15.86
C PHE A 288 11.48 -4.47 16.48
N LEU A 289 11.95 -3.49 15.72
CA LEU A 289 12.95 -2.50 16.16
C LEU A 289 12.46 -1.08 15.89
N ARG A 290 12.73 -0.16 16.81
CA ARG A 290 12.40 1.25 16.70
C ARG A 290 13.52 2.14 17.24
N ASP A 291 13.74 3.29 16.61
CA ASP A 291 14.72 4.26 17.06
C ASP A 291 14.23 5.00 18.31
N MET A 292 15.06 5.06 19.35
CA MET A 292 14.73 5.74 20.60
C MET A 292 14.57 7.25 20.41
N ALA A 293 15.27 7.85 19.45
CA ALA A 293 15.12 9.28 19.14
C ALA A 293 13.72 9.57 18.56
N ASP A 294 13.25 8.73 17.63
CA ASP A 294 11.91 8.84 17.06
C ASP A 294 10.81 8.63 18.12
N MET A 295 11.04 7.71 19.06
CA MET A 295 10.13 7.48 20.19
C MET A 295 10.07 8.69 21.14
N ALA A 296 11.22 9.29 21.45
CA ALA A 296 11.30 10.46 22.32
C ALA A 296 10.60 11.69 21.71
N GLU A 297 10.81 11.92 20.41
CA GLU A 297 10.16 13.02 19.68
C GLU A 297 8.64 12.82 19.59
N GLU A 298 8.16 11.59 19.35
CA GLU A 298 6.73 11.29 19.39
C GLU A 298 6.14 11.48 20.79
N ALA A 299 6.86 11.06 21.84
CA ALA A 299 6.44 11.29 23.22
C ALA A 299 6.40 12.80 23.55
N LYS A 300 7.38 13.59 23.10
CA LYS A 300 7.38 15.06 23.22
C LYS A 300 6.15 15.65 22.54
N ARG A 301 5.83 15.21 21.31
CA ARG A 301 4.65 15.67 20.56
C ARG A 301 3.34 15.29 21.23
N ILE A 302 3.19 14.06 21.72
CA ILE A 302 1.99 13.61 22.41
C ILE A 302 1.80 14.42 23.70
N LYS A 303 2.89 14.65 24.46
CA LYS A 303 2.85 15.49 25.67
C LYS A 303 2.44 16.93 25.35
N LEU A 304 3.01 17.54 24.31
CA LEU A 304 2.67 18.91 23.90
C LEU A 304 1.23 19.01 23.37
N ALA A 305 0.76 18.05 22.58
CA ALA A 305 -0.61 18.02 22.09
C ALA A 305 -1.64 17.82 23.22
N ALA A 306 -1.32 16.96 24.19
CA ALA A 306 -2.13 16.77 25.39
C ALA A 306 -2.15 18.04 26.25
N LEU A 307 -1.00 18.68 26.42
CA LEU A 307 -0.88 19.97 27.11
C LEU A 307 -1.72 21.04 26.40
N GLY A 308 -1.60 21.19 25.07
CA GLY A 308 -2.36 22.17 24.29
C GLY A 308 -3.89 22.01 24.40
N ARG A 309 -4.40 20.77 24.39
CA ARG A 309 -5.85 20.50 24.58
C ARG A 309 -6.32 20.80 26.00
N LEU A 310 -5.53 20.43 27.01
CA LEU A 310 -5.83 20.73 28.41
C LEU A 310 -5.79 22.24 28.66
N THR A 311 -4.75 22.92 28.16
CA THR A 311 -4.60 24.37 28.27
C THR A 311 -5.72 25.09 27.55
N ALA A 312 -6.18 24.64 26.36
CA ALA A 312 -7.32 25.24 25.66
C ALA A 312 -8.58 25.31 26.52
N ASN A 313 -8.93 24.21 27.18
CA ASN A 313 -10.12 24.16 28.03
C ASN A 313 -9.91 24.96 29.33
N ILE A 314 -8.75 24.79 29.99
CA ILE A 314 -8.41 25.50 31.22
C ILE A 314 -8.32 27.02 30.98
N ALA A 315 -7.84 27.46 29.83
CA ALA A 315 -7.73 28.87 29.49
C ALA A 315 -9.09 29.55 29.41
N HIS A 316 -10.08 28.91 28.79
CA HIS A 316 -11.45 29.42 28.77
C HIS A 316 -12.05 29.46 30.19
N GLU A 317 -11.77 28.46 31.01
CA GLU A 317 -12.23 28.40 32.41
C GLU A 317 -11.52 29.39 33.34
N ILE A 318 -10.26 29.78 33.06
CA ILE A 318 -9.51 30.80 33.82
C ILE A 318 -9.87 32.21 33.34
N ARG A 319 -10.03 32.44 32.03
CA ARG A 319 -10.31 33.78 31.48
C ARG A 319 -11.65 34.33 32.00
N ASN A 320 -12.63 33.44 32.25
CA ASN A 320 -13.95 33.81 32.79
C ASN A 320 -13.90 34.44 34.21
N PRO A 321 -13.36 33.78 35.25
CA PRO A 321 -13.22 34.39 36.58
C PRO A 321 -12.28 35.59 36.56
N LEU A 322 -11.27 35.60 35.68
CA LEU A 322 -10.38 36.75 35.55
C LEU A 322 -11.09 38.00 35.03
N ALA A 323 -11.96 37.84 34.02
CA ALA A 323 -12.79 38.92 33.49
C ALA A 323 -13.74 39.46 34.57
N ALA A 324 -14.32 38.57 35.38
CA ALA A 324 -15.15 38.97 36.52
C ALA A 324 -14.37 39.74 37.59
N ILE A 325 -13.14 39.31 37.92
CA ILE A 325 -12.25 40.00 38.86
C ILE A 325 -11.85 41.38 38.32
N SER A 326 -11.51 41.50 37.03
CA SER A 326 -11.24 42.79 36.40
C SER A 326 -12.44 43.72 36.44
N HIS A 327 -13.65 43.23 36.09
CA HIS A 327 -14.87 44.04 36.12
C HIS A 327 -15.23 44.51 37.54
N ALA A 328 -15.14 43.63 38.53
CA ALA A 328 -15.35 44.01 39.93
C ALA A 328 -14.32 45.05 40.39
N GLY A 329 -13.07 44.92 39.93
CA GLY A 329 -12.04 45.94 40.11
C GLY A 329 -12.45 47.28 39.48
N ASP A 330 -12.85 47.31 38.21
CA ASP A 330 -13.22 48.56 37.54
C ASP A 330 -14.41 49.26 38.24
N LEU A 331 -15.42 48.52 38.69
CA LEU A 331 -16.54 49.06 39.48
C LEU A 331 -16.09 49.62 40.84
N LEU A 332 -15.17 48.94 41.52
CA LEU A 332 -14.59 49.42 42.78
C LEU A 332 -13.72 50.67 42.56
N ALA A 333 -13.05 50.80 41.42
CA ALA A 333 -12.27 51.99 41.08
C ALA A 333 -13.17 53.21 40.83
N GLU A 334 -14.32 53.03 40.17
CA GLU A 334 -15.28 54.10 39.88
C GLU A 334 -15.87 54.73 41.16
N GLY A 335 -16.05 53.93 42.23
CA GLY A 335 -16.57 54.38 43.52
C GLY A 335 -15.51 54.75 44.57
N ALA A 336 -14.22 54.63 44.27
CA ALA A 336 -13.15 54.81 45.25
C ALA A 336 -12.65 56.27 45.33
N GLU A 337 -12.95 56.94 46.44
CA GLU A 337 -12.45 58.29 46.73
C GLU A 337 -11.08 58.29 47.44
N ASP A 338 -10.72 57.20 48.13
CA ASP A 338 -9.47 57.11 48.87
C ASP A 338 -8.33 56.43 48.07
N ALA A 339 -7.12 56.94 48.27
CA ALA A 339 -5.92 56.49 47.54
C ALA A 339 -5.52 55.03 47.83
N ALA A 340 -5.92 54.47 48.98
CA ALA A 340 -5.59 53.09 49.34
C ALA A 340 -6.45 52.11 48.53
N THR A 341 -7.76 52.35 48.43
CA THR A 341 -8.68 51.57 47.61
C THR A 341 -8.31 51.64 46.13
N GLN A 342 -8.01 52.83 45.59
CA GLN A 342 -7.53 52.97 44.20
C GLN A 342 -6.24 52.17 43.93
N ARG A 343 -5.32 52.13 44.90
CA ARG A 343 -4.08 51.35 44.80
C ARG A 343 -4.35 49.83 44.82
N LEU A 344 -5.20 49.35 45.72
CA LEU A 344 -5.59 47.94 45.81
C LEU A 344 -6.28 47.48 44.52
N THR A 345 -7.21 48.27 44.01
CA THR A 345 -7.94 47.98 42.77
C THR A 345 -7.01 47.93 41.56
N ARG A 346 -6.03 48.84 41.50
CA ARG A 346 -4.97 48.81 40.48
C ARG A 346 -4.16 47.51 40.55
N ILE A 347 -3.73 47.09 41.74
CA ILE A 347 -2.99 45.84 41.94
C ILE A 347 -3.79 44.62 41.46
N VAL A 348 -5.08 44.55 41.79
CA VAL A 348 -5.97 43.46 41.35
C VAL A 348 -6.08 43.43 39.83
N ARG A 349 -6.32 44.59 39.21
CA ARG A 349 -6.45 44.71 37.76
C ARG A 349 -5.16 44.33 37.02
N ASP A 350 -4.02 44.76 37.53
CA ASP A 350 -2.72 44.47 36.93
C ASP A 350 -2.38 42.98 37.04
N ASN A 351 -2.71 42.33 38.16
CA ASN A 351 -2.55 40.88 38.32
C ASN A 351 -3.51 40.09 37.42
N ALA A 352 -4.77 40.53 37.27
CA ALA A 352 -5.70 39.93 36.32
C ALA A 352 -5.16 40.03 34.88
N LYS A 353 -4.71 41.21 34.43
CA LYS A 353 -4.08 41.34 33.11
C LYS A 353 -2.87 40.42 32.94
N ARG A 354 -2.02 40.32 33.96
CA ARG A 354 -0.84 39.44 33.95
C ARG A 354 -1.21 37.96 33.80
N ILE A 355 -2.22 37.49 34.53
CA ILE A 355 -2.67 36.09 34.44
C ILE A 355 -3.31 35.81 33.08
N ASN A 356 -4.03 36.77 32.47
CA ASN A 356 -4.58 36.57 31.11
C ASN A 356 -3.47 36.41 30.07
N GLY A 357 -2.42 37.24 30.16
CA GLY A 357 -1.24 37.11 29.30
C GLY A 357 -0.55 35.76 29.45
N LEU A 358 -0.38 35.28 30.68
CA LEU A 358 0.14 33.94 30.97
C LEU A 358 -0.68 32.83 30.31
N VAL A 359 -2.01 32.93 30.40
CA VAL A 359 -2.92 31.95 29.78
C VAL A 359 -2.78 31.96 28.25
N GLU A 360 -2.65 33.14 27.64
CA GLU A 360 -2.43 33.29 26.20
C GLU A 360 -1.07 32.70 25.76
N GLU A 361 0.00 32.97 26.51
CA GLU A 361 1.33 32.41 26.25
C GLU A 361 1.32 30.87 26.27
N VAL A 362 0.66 30.24 27.24
CA VAL A 362 0.58 28.77 27.32
C VAL A 362 -0.31 28.20 26.20
N LEU A 363 -1.36 28.91 25.78
CA LEU A 363 -2.20 28.48 24.66
C LEU A 363 -1.42 28.44 23.34
N MET A 364 -0.50 29.37 23.14
CA MET A 364 0.35 29.43 21.96
C MET A 364 1.28 28.21 21.84
N LEU A 365 1.73 27.64 22.98
CA LEU A 365 2.53 26.40 22.98
C LEU A 365 1.77 25.18 22.44
N GLY A 366 0.44 25.17 22.57
CA GLY A 366 -0.41 24.08 22.10
C GLY A 366 -0.82 24.18 20.64
N ARG A 367 -0.77 25.38 20.04
CA ARG A 367 -1.17 25.63 18.66
C ARG A 367 0.05 25.57 17.74
N ARG A 368 0.27 24.41 17.14
CA ARG A 368 0.96 24.38 15.84
C ARG A 368 0.01 24.90 14.77
N ASP A 369 -0.01 26.21 14.57
CA ASP A 369 -0.46 26.74 13.29
C ASP A 369 0.48 26.20 12.21
N ARG A 370 -0.05 25.90 11.01
CA ARG A 370 0.82 25.59 9.86
C ARG A 370 1.69 26.82 9.65
N VAL A 371 3.00 26.67 9.86
CA VAL A 371 3.99 27.71 9.60
C VAL A 371 3.77 28.24 8.19
N LYS A 372 3.46 29.53 8.06
CA LYS A 372 3.26 30.20 6.78
C LYS A 372 4.50 31.03 6.49
N THR A 373 5.53 30.37 5.97
CA THR A 373 6.76 31.03 5.60
C THR A 373 6.55 31.95 4.39
N GLU A 374 7.10 33.16 4.49
CA GLU A 374 7.16 34.13 3.40
C GLU A 374 8.56 34.76 3.34
N THR A 375 8.89 35.39 2.22
CA THR A 375 10.13 36.16 2.09
C THR A 375 9.97 37.50 2.79
N ILE A 376 10.70 37.69 3.89
CA ILE A 376 10.65 38.90 4.71
C ILE A 376 11.92 39.71 4.51
N ARG A 377 11.77 40.95 4.03
CA ARG A 377 12.83 41.94 4.01
C ARG A 377 13.03 42.51 5.41
N LEU A 378 14.17 42.19 6.05
CA LEU A 378 14.39 42.49 7.47
C LEU A 378 14.40 43.98 7.80
N SER A 379 14.86 44.84 6.88
CA SER A 379 14.89 46.29 7.10
C SER A 379 13.50 46.91 7.25
N GLN A 380 12.55 46.51 6.39
CA GLN A 380 11.16 46.95 6.48
C GLN A 380 10.48 46.36 7.72
N PHE A 381 10.67 45.06 7.93
CA PHE A 381 10.08 44.36 9.07
C PHE A 381 10.52 44.96 10.42
N LEU A 382 11.82 45.23 10.61
CA LEU A 382 12.31 45.78 11.88
C LEU A 382 11.85 47.23 12.11
N ALA A 383 11.69 48.03 11.05
CA ALA A 383 11.16 49.38 11.18
C ALA A 383 9.71 49.34 11.71
N ASP A 384 8.85 48.53 11.09
CA ASP A 384 7.46 48.34 11.52
C ASP A 384 7.39 47.79 12.96
N PHE A 385 8.23 46.80 13.26
CA PHE A 385 8.28 46.16 14.58
C PHE A 385 8.70 47.14 15.69
N LEU A 386 9.75 47.94 15.47
CA LEU A 386 10.23 48.89 16.47
C LEU A 386 9.26 50.05 16.70
N GLU A 387 8.54 50.48 15.66
CA GLU A 387 7.46 51.46 15.81
C GLU A 387 6.34 50.91 16.72
N GLN A 388 5.87 49.69 16.44
CA GLN A 388 4.85 49.02 17.26
C GLN A 388 5.33 48.76 18.69
N PHE A 389 6.59 48.32 18.85
CA PHE A 389 7.19 48.10 20.16
C PHE A 389 7.30 49.41 20.95
N GLY A 390 7.66 50.51 20.30
CA GLY A 390 7.69 51.85 20.92
C GLY A 390 6.33 52.36 21.38
N MET A 391 5.24 52.01 20.66
CA MET A 391 3.88 52.32 21.10
C MET A 391 3.49 51.53 22.36
N ALA A 392 3.87 50.26 22.44
CA ALA A 392 3.61 49.40 23.60
C ALA A 392 4.51 49.73 24.81
N GLN A 393 5.74 50.17 24.56
CA GLN A 393 6.73 50.53 25.57
C GLN A 393 7.33 51.91 25.29
N PRO A 394 6.63 53.00 25.68
CA PRO A 394 7.03 54.37 25.37
C PRO A 394 8.44 54.74 25.86
N GLU A 395 8.91 54.12 26.94
CA GLU A 395 10.25 54.32 27.50
C GLU A 395 11.36 53.84 26.56
N ALA A 396 11.09 52.86 25.70
CA ALA A 396 12.03 52.29 24.74
C ALA A 396 11.97 52.98 23.36
N ALA A 397 10.95 53.80 23.12
CA ALA A 397 10.71 54.45 21.83
C ALA A 397 11.92 55.29 21.39
N GLY A 398 12.45 54.98 20.22
CA GLY A 398 13.61 55.67 19.63
C GLY A 398 14.95 55.44 20.36
N ARG A 399 15.03 54.49 21.31
CA ARG A 399 16.27 54.20 22.06
C ARG A 399 16.98 52.92 21.63
N ILE A 400 16.29 52.06 20.88
CA ILE A 400 16.83 50.81 20.35
C ILE A 400 17.54 51.11 19.04
N LEU A 401 18.82 50.75 18.95
CA LEU A 401 19.62 50.98 17.74
C LEU A 401 19.55 49.75 16.83
N THR A 402 19.51 49.98 15.52
CA THR A 402 19.61 48.92 14.51
C THR A 402 20.84 49.12 13.64
N THR A 403 21.53 48.05 13.29
CA THR A 403 22.64 48.08 12.32
C THR A 403 22.48 46.96 11.31
N PHE A 404 22.53 47.33 10.04
CA PHE A 404 22.43 46.42 8.91
C PHE A 404 23.77 46.37 8.19
N HIS A 405 24.45 45.23 8.29
CA HIS A 405 25.69 45.00 7.52
C HIS A 405 25.40 44.50 6.10
N SER A 406 24.16 44.10 5.81
CA SER A 406 23.69 43.62 4.52
C SER A 406 22.19 43.84 4.33
N SER A 407 21.73 44.01 3.09
CA SER A 407 20.31 44.00 2.75
C SER A 407 19.81 42.56 2.69
N SER A 408 19.49 41.98 3.84
CA SER A 408 19.14 40.56 3.95
C SER A 408 17.62 40.34 3.98
N SER A 409 17.19 39.28 3.31
CA SER A 409 15.83 38.75 3.38
C SER A 409 15.88 37.32 3.93
N VAL A 410 14.86 36.95 4.72
CA VAL A 410 14.74 35.62 5.34
C VAL A 410 13.46 34.94 4.88
N TYR A 411 13.50 33.61 4.79
CA TYR A 411 12.30 32.82 4.56
C TYR A 411 11.75 32.36 5.91
N PHE A 412 10.71 33.04 6.42
CA PHE A 412 10.26 32.88 7.80
C PHE A 412 8.76 33.20 7.92
N ASP A 413 8.08 32.66 8.94
CA ASP A 413 6.73 33.10 9.29
C ASP A 413 6.77 34.47 9.99
N ARG A 414 6.13 35.48 9.38
CA ARG A 414 6.18 36.86 9.86
C ARG A 414 5.67 37.03 11.30
N GLY A 415 4.65 36.27 11.68
CA GLY A 415 4.12 36.29 13.04
C GLY A 415 5.11 35.68 14.03
N HIS A 416 5.71 34.54 13.68
CA HIS A 416 6.71 33.89 14.51
C HIS A 416 7.95 34.78 14.71
N LEU A 417 8.45 35.42 13.65
CA LEU A 417 9.60 36.33 13.73
C LEU A 417 9.32 37.51 14.66
N GLY A 418 8.13 38.11 14.56
CA GLY A 418 7.70 39.20 15.43
C GLY A 418 7.63 38.78 16.90
N GLN A 419 7.08 37.59 17.18
CA GLN A 419 6.99 37.09 18.55
C GLN A 419 8.37 36.78 19.15
N ILE A 420 9.28 36.16 18.37
CA ILE A 420 10.65 35.91 18.79
C ILE A 420 11.32 37.24 19.16
N LEU A 421 11.30 38.22 18.25
CA LEU A 421 11.94 39.51 18.47
C LEU A 421 11.31 40.30 19.61
N SER A 422 9.98 40.24 19.78
CA SER A 422 9.30 40.83 20.94
C SER A 422 9.83 40.26 22.25
N ASN A 423 9.97 38.93 22.35
CA ASN A 423 10.48 38.28 23.56
C ASN A 423 11.96 38.65 23.82
N LEU A 424 12.79 38.64 22.78
CA LEU A 424 14.22 38.97 22.91
C LEU A 424 14.43 40.44 23.27
N VAL A 425 13.77 41.36 22.57
CA VAL A 425 13.92 42.81 22.77
C VAL A 425 13.31 43.25 24.09
N ALA A 426 12.16 42.69 24.50
CA ALA A 426 11.60 42.97 25.82
C ALA A 426 12.52 42.49 26.97
N ASN A 427 13.17 41.33 26.81
CA ASN A 427 14.16 40.86 27.77
C ASN A 427 15.40 41.75 27.78
N ALA A 428 15.96 42.05 26.61
CA ALA A 428 17.11 42.95 26.46
C ALA A 428 16.84 44.32 27.11
N TRP A 429 15.70 44.95 26.80
CA TRP A 429 15.32 46.24 27.38
C TRP A 429 15.16 46.18 28.90
N ARG A 430 14.56 45.10 29.43
CA ARG A 430 14.34 44.92 30.87
C ARG A 430 15.65 44.88 31.66
N HIS A 431 16.67 44.20 31.12
CA HIS A 431 17.95 43.93 31.79
C HIS A 431 19.08 44.90 31.39
N SER A 432 18.86 45.74 30.38
CA SER A 432 19.77 46.83 30.00
C SER A 432 19.78 48.00 30.99
N SER A 433 20.73 48.93 30.81
CA SER A 433 20.78 50.21 31.52
C SER A 433 19.66 51.20 31.13
N ARG A 434 18.86 50.89 30.10
CA ARG A 434 17.72 51.68 29.58
C ARG A 434 18.07 53.09 29.05
N VAL A 435 19.34 53.33 28.75
CA VAL A 435 19.77 54.54 28.03
C VAL A 435 19.66 54.36 26.52
N HIS A 436 19.83 55.44 25.77
CA HIS A 436 19.87 55.38 24.31
C HIS A 436 21.03 54.49 23.84
N GLY A 437 20.72 53.46 23.04
CA GLY A 437 21.71 52.48 22.57
C GLY A 437 21.99 51.33 23.53
N ALA A 438 21.30 51.26 24.68
CA ALA A 438 21.45 50.16 25.64
C ALA A 438 20.99 48.79 25.08
N VAL A 439 20.13 48.81 24.06
CA VAL A 439 19.74 47.64 23.26
C VAL A 439 20.07 47.89 21.81
N HIS A 440 20.73 46.92 21.19
CA HIS A 440 21.18 46.98 19.80
C HIS A 440 20.76 45.72 19.04
N ILE A 441 20.19 45.91 17.84
CA ILE A 441 19.85 44.81 16.93
C ILE A 441 20.80 44.87 15.72
N GLU A 442 21.66 43.86 15.60
CA GLU A 442 22.57 43.71 14.45
C GLU A 442 22.06 42.65 13.49
N ILE A 443 22.06 42.98 12.21
CA ILE A 443 21.81 42.03 11.13
C ILE A 443 23.07 41.89 10.30
N SER A 444 23.53 40.66 10.17
CA SER A 444 24.64 40.28 9.30
C SER A 444 24.28 39.05 8.50
N GLN A 445 24.95 38.87 7.36
CA GLN A 445 24.84 37.69 6.55
C GLN A 445 26.18 36.97 6.53
N LEU A 446 26.15 35.66 6.79
CA LEU A 446 27.31 34.80 6.75
C LEU A 446 26.96 33.60 5.86
N GLU A 447 27.62 33.51 4.70
CA GLU A 447 27.36 32.49 3.68
C GLU A 447 25.86 32.43 3.29
N SER A 448 25.19 31.31 3.59
CA SER A 448 23.77 31.05 3.31
C SER A 448 22.84 31.36 4.50
N GLN A 449 23.37 31.93 5.58
CA GLN A 449 22.62 32.24 6.79
C GLN A 449 22.55 33.74 7.07
N VAL A 450 21.39 34.17 7.55
CA VAL A 450 21.18 35.51 8.10
C VAL A 450 21.21 35.41 9.62
N LEU A 451 22.04 36.22 10.24
CA LEU A 451 22.21 36.29 11.68
C LEU A 451 21.57 37.57 12.19
N ILE A 452 20.57 37.43 13.06
CA ILE A 452 19.93 38.52 13.78
C ILE A 452 20.40 38.43 15.24
N ARG A 453 21.14 39.44 15.70
CA ARG A 453 21.63 39.52 17.08
C ARG A 453 20.86 40.60 17.81
N VAL A 454 20.35 40.27 18.99
CA VAL A 454 19.81 41.23 19.96
C VAL A 454 20.82 41.31 21.09
N ILE A 455 21.39 42.49 21.29
CA ILE A 455 22.50 42.78 22.20
C ILE A 455 22.02 43.78 23.23
N ASP A 456 22.24 43.50 24.51
CA ASP A 456 22.09 44.47 25.60
C ASP A 456 23.38 44.68 26.41
N ASP A 457 23.45 45.83 27.06
CA ASP A 457 24.55 46.23 27.96
C ASP A 457 24.36 45.74 29.41
N GLY A 458 23.44 44.80 29.64
CA GLY A 458 23.18 44.21 30.94
C GLY A 458 24.29 43.24 31.40
N PRO A 459 24.22 42.78 32.66
CA PRO A 459 25.24 41.93 33.26
C PRO A 459 25.32 40.51 32.66
N GLY A 460 24.40 40.14 31.75
CA GLY A 460 24.27 38.78 31.22
C GLY A 460 23.74 37.79 32.26
N MET A 461 23.96 36.50 32.00
CA MET A 461 23.51 35.39 32.86
C MET A 461 24.69 34.63 33.46
N ASN A 462 24.57 34.19 34.72
CA ASN A 462 25.53 33.27 35.33
C ASN A 462 25.48 31.88 34.68
N GLU A 463 26.54 31.07 34.84
CA GLU A 463 26.65 29.75 34.18
C GLU A 463 25.47 28.82 34.50
N ASP A 464 24.98 28.81 35.75
CA ASP A 464 23.83 28.01 36.16
C ASP A 464 22.53 28.41 35.44
N ALA A 465 22.30 29.72 35.21
CA ALA A 465 21.12 30.14 34.46
C ALA A 465 21.24 29.82 32.98
N GLN A 466 22.46 29.76 32.42
CA GLN A 466 22.67 29.50 30.99
C GLN A 466 22.23 28.07 30.58
N SER A 467 22.41 27.06 31.44
CA SER A 467 21.95 25.69 31.13
C SER A 467 20.43 25.56 31.09
N HIS A 468 19.71 26.40 31.85
CA HIS A 468 18.26 26.33 32.01
C HIS A 468 17.48 27.44 31.28
N LEU A 469 18.16 28.39 30.61
CA LEU A 469 17.54 29.63 30.09
C LEU A 469 16.40 29.40 29.08
N PHE A 470 16.38 28.25 28.41
CA PHE A 470 15.36 27.86 27.45
C PHE A 470 14.37 26.82 28.00
N GLU A 471 14.45 26.45 29.27
CA GLU A 471 13.47 25.56 29.89
C GLU A 471 12.17 26.33 30.20
N PRO A 472 11.00 25.68 30.06
CA PRO A 472 9.74 26.32 30.39
C PRO A 472 9.67 26.67 31.88
N PHE A 473 9.13 27.85 32.20
CA PHE A 473 8.95 28.39 33.55
C PHE A 473 10.25 28.78 34.28
N PHE A 474 11.40 28.73 33.61
CA PHE A 474 12.65 29.20 34.18
C PHE A 474 12.74 30.73 34.13
N THR A 475 12.93 31.37 35.29
CA THR A 475 13.09 32.82 35.42
C THR A 475 13.91 33.14 36.67
N THR A 476 14.76 34.16 36.60
CA THR A 476 15.49 34.73 37.74
C THR A 476 14.73 35.89 38.39
N GLU A 477 13.63 36.33 37.78
CA GLU A 477 12.80 37.45 38.20
C GLU A 477 11.46 37.01 38.80
N SER A 478 11.05 37.68 39.88
CA SER A 478 9.80 37.39 40.61
C SER A 478 8.52 37.70 39.82
N SER A 479 8.61 38.54 38.79
CA SER A 479 7.48 38.93 37.94
C SER A 479 7.45 38.24 36.58
N GLY A 480 8.51 37.52 36.21
CA GLY A 480 8.66 36.86 34.91
C GLY A 480 7.88 35.56 34.79
N THR A 481 7.37 35.27 33.60
CA THR A 481 6.60 34.04 33.32
C THR A 481 7.50 32.82 33.08
N GLY A 482 8.75 33.06 32.69
CA GLY A 482 9.72 32.03 32.30
C GLY A 482 9.36 31.29 31.00
N LEU A 483 8.37 31.77 30.24
CA LEU A 483 7.93 31.14 28.99
C LEU A 483 8.48 31.82 27.75
N GLY A 484 8.85 33.11 27.82
CA GLY A 484 9.21 33.90 26.65
C GLY A 484 10.38 33.33 25.83
N LEU A 485 11.49 32.95 26.49
CA LEU A 485 12.66 32.38 25.81
C LEU A 485 12.38 30.96 25.29
N TYR A 486 11.63 30.16 26.03
CA TYR A 486 11.19 28.84 25.59
C TYR A 486 10.33 28.93 24.31
N ILE A 487 9.33 29.82 24.31
CA ILE A 487 8.48 30.09 23.14
C ILE A 487 9.33 30.57 21.96
N ALA A 488 10.25 31.51 22.19
CA ALA A 488 11.12 32.02 21.13
C ALA A 488 11.97 30.89 20.49
N ARG A 489 12.45 29.94 21.29
CA ARG A 489 13.20 28.79 20.80
C ARG A 489 12.33 27.81 20.01
N GLU A 490 11.15 27.45 20.51
CA GLU A 490 10.24 26.55 19.78
C GLU A 490 9.75 27.17 18.47
N LEU A 491 9.51 28.49 18.43
CA LEU A 491 9.15 29.21 17.19
C LEU A 491 10.32 29.30 16.18
N ALA A 492 11.56 29.42 16.67
CA ALA A 492 12.75 29.37 15.83
C ALA A 492 12.91 27.96 15.23
N GLU A 493 12.84 26.92 16.06
CA GLU A 493 12.93 25.52 15.61
C GLU A 493 11.81 25.15 14.62
N ALA A 494 10.60 25.70 14.81
CA ALA A 494 9.49 25.51 13.87
C ALA A 494 9.72 26.13 12.49
N ASN A 495 10.64 27.10 12.37
CA ASN A 495 11.03 27.75 11.11
C ASN A 495 12.40 27.27 10.60
N ASP A 496 12.87 26.09 11.06
CA ASP A 496 14.21 25.58 10.73
C ASP A 496 15.34 26.57 11.06
N ALA A 497 15.13 27.40 12.08
CA ALA A 497 16.09 28.39 12.57
C ALA A 497 16.60 28.01 13.96
N ARG A 498 17.76 28.58 14.32
CA ARG A 498 18.42 28.30 15.61
C ARG A 498 18.53 29.57 16.46
N LEU A 499 18.07 29.51 17.70
CA LEU A 499 18.23 30.56 18.69
C LEU A 499 19.28 30.15 19.74
N ASP A 500 20.34 30.94 19.87
CA ASP A 500 21.43 30.73 20.82
C ASP A 500 21.63 31.95 21.72
N TYR A 501 22.15 31.72 22.93
CA TYR A 501 22.71 32.77 23.80
C TYR A 501 24.24 32.78 23.63
N ILE A 502 24.85 33.96 23.54
CA ILE A 502 26.29 34.15 23.33
C ILE A 502 26.88 34.94 24.51
N PRO A 503 27.63 34.30 25.41
CA PRO A 503 28.38 35.01 26.45
C PRO A 503 29.65 35.67 25.88
N PRO A 504 30.20 36.72 26.53
CA PRO A 504 29.70 37.42 27.72
C PRO A 504 28.63 38.49 27.39
N GLY A 505 27.78 38.82 28.37
CA GLY A 505 26.76 39.88 28.25
C GLY A 505 25.38 39.38 27.79
N GLY A 506 24.48 40.29 27.42
CA GLY A 506 23.12 39.96 27.01
C GLY A 506 22.98 39.79 25.50
N VAL A 507 23.60 38.78 24.90
CA VAL A 507 23.54 38.57 23.44
C VAL A 507 22.73 37.31 23.10
N PHE A 508 21.64 37.51 22.35
CA PHE A 508 20.89 36.42 21.72
C PHE A 508 21.07 36.47 20.20
N ARG A 509 21.37 35.32 19.60
CA ARG A 509 21.56 35.18 18.15
C ARG A 509 20.52 34.23 17.57
N LEU A 510 19.69 34.75 16.68
CA LEU A 510 18.82 33.96 15.81
C LEU A 510 19.53 33.75 14.45
N SER A 511 19.68 32.49 14.05
CA SER A 511 20.31 32.09 12.79
C SER A 511 19.25 31.49 11.85
N CYS A 512 19.00 32.18 10.73
CA CYS A 512 17.94 31.86 9.77
C CYS A 512 18.53 31.54 8.39
N HIS A 513 17.79 30.81 7.55
CA HIS A 513 18.15 30.65 6.14
C HIS A 513 17.91 31.95 5.34
N HIS A 514 18.88 32.29 4.49
CA HIS A 514 18.76 33.40 3.55
C HIS A 514 17.72 33.07 2.46
N ALA A 515 16.82 34.01 2.16
CA ALA A 515 15.91 33.88 1.01
C ALA A 515 16.68 34.23 -0.27
N TYR A 516 16.91 33.26 -1.14
CA TYR A 516 17.40 33.54 -2.50
C TYR A 516 16.28 34.20 -3.29
N GLU A 517 16.55 35.35 -3.93
CA GLU A 517 15.63 35.98 -4.88
C GLU A 517 15.37 35.09 -6.10
#